data_AF-K1SWB5-F1
#
_entry.id   AF-K1SWB5-F1
#
_cell.length_a   1.000
_cell.length_b   1.000
_cell.length_c   1.000
_cell.angle_alpha   90.00
_cell.angle_beta   90.00
_cell.angle_gamma   90.00
#
_symmetry.space_group_name_H-M   'P 1'
#
loop_
_entity.id
_entity.type
_entity.pdbx_description
1 polymer ?
#
loop_
_entity_poly.entity_id
_entity_poly.type
_entity_poly.pdbx_seq_one_letter_code
_entity_poly.pdbx_strand_id
1 'polypeptide(L)' 'MYNIWKIFTTDIRRISNNVVAVVIIMGLSILPALYAWFNIFSNWDPYEPAATSQLKVAVASDDAGAEIMGLSLNVGDS' A
#
# COMPACT_ATOMS: atom_id res chain seq x y z
N MET A 1 37.41 -8.60 -21.78
CA MET A 1 36.48 -8.53 -20.63
C MET A 1 37.16 -8.12 -19.32
N TYR A 2 38.41 -8.56 -19.04
CA TYR A 2 39.15 -8.21 -17.82
C TYR A 2 39.24 -6.70 -17.53
N ASN A 3 39.49 -5.89 -18.56
CA ASN A 3 39.58 -4.43 -18.41
C ASN A 3 38.26 -3.79 -17.97
N ILE A 4 37.12 -4.27 -18.48
CA ILE A 4 35.79 -3.78 -18.12
C ILE A 4 35.52 -4.08 -16.64
N TRP A 5 35.82 -5.30 -16.20
CA TRP A 5 35.61 -5.71 -14.81
C TRP A 5 36.53 -4.97 -13.83
N LYS A 6 37.76 -4.68 -14.24
CA LYS A 6 38.71 -3.85 -13.47
C LYS A 6 38.20 -2.42 -13.31
N ILE A 7 37.64 -1.82 -14.35
CA ILE A 7 37.05 -0.47 -14.29
C ILE A 7 35.86 -0.48 -13.34
N PHE A 8 34.90 -1.40 -13.53
CA PHE A 8 33.71 -1.50 -12.70
C PHE A 8 34.02 -1.65 -11.21
N THR A 9 34.91 -2.57 -10.85
CA THR A 9 35.30 -2.80 -9.45
C THR A 9 36.07 -1.61 -8.84
N THR A 10 36.86 -0.89 -9.66
CA THR A 10 37.54 0.34 -9.23
C THR A 10 36.54 1.45 -8.93
N ASP A 11 35.50 1.60 -9.74
CA ASP A 11 34.46 2.60 -9.54
C ASP A 11 33.61 2.29 -8.31
N ILE A 12 33.18 1.03 -8.12
CA ILE A 12 32.49 0.57 -6.90
C ILE A 12 33.34 0.89 -5.67
N ARG A 13 34.64 0.58 -5.68
CA ARG A 13 35.54 0.83 -4.55
C ARG A 13 35.67 2.33 -4.23
N ARG A 14 35.73 3.18 -5.26
CA ARG A 14 35.76 4.64 -5.09
C ARG A 14 34.47 5.16 -4.46
N ILE A 15 33.32 4.65 -4.91
CA ILE A 15 32.01 5.01 -4.35
C ILE A 15 31.95 4.60 -2.87
N SER A 16 32.34 3.37 -2.53
CA SER A 16 32.32 2.87 -1.14
C SER A 16 33.23 3.64 -0.19
N ASN A 17 34.31 4.24 -0.68
CA ASN A 17 35.22 5.06 0.13
C ASN A 17 34.69 6.48 0.40
N ASN A 18 33.68 6.95 -0.34
CA ASN A 18 33.08 8.25 -0.13
C ASN A 18 31.78 8.12 0.67
N VAL A 19 31.87 8.46 1.95
CA VAL A 19 30.73 8.38 2.89
C VAL A 19 29.51 9.14 2.38
N VAL A 20 29.68 10.34 1.81
CA VAL A 20 28.57 11.15 1.28
C VAL A 20 27.87 10.42 0.13
N ALA A 21 28.64 9.86 -0.81
CA ALA A 21 28.09 9.11 -1.93
C ALA A 21 27.31 7.88 -1.47
N VAL A 22 27.86 7.13 -0.50
CA VAL A 22 27.20 5.95 0.08
C VAL A 22 25.87 6.32 0.75
N VAL A 23 25.85 7.40 1.54
CA VAL A 23 24.62 7.86 2.22
C VAL A 23 23.54 8.24 1.19
N ILE A 24 23.90 8.96 0.13
CA ILE A 24 22.95 9.33 -0.93
C ILE A 24 22.40 8.09 -1.63
N ILE A 25 23.26 7.14 -2.02
CA ILE A 25 22.84 5.90 -2.68
C ILE A 25 21.91 5.08 -1.79
N MET A 26 22.25 4.93 -0.50
CA MET A 26 21.36 4.24 0.44
C MET A 26 20.03 4.95 0.59
N GLY A 27 20.03 6.28 0.78
CA GLY A 27 18.80 7.07 0.87
C GLY A 27 17.92 6.87 -0.35
N LEU A 28 18.46 7.07 -1.56
CA LEU A 28 17.71 6.91 -2.82
C LEU A 28 17.21 5.48 -3.05
N SER A 29 17.93 4.46 -2.57
CA SER A 29 17.53 3.05 -2.74
C SER A 29 16.47 2.62 -1.72
N ILE A 30 16.56 3.10 -0.48
CA ILE A 30 15.70 2.68 0.64
C ILE A 30 14.37 3.45 0.65
N LEU A 31 14.38 4.73 0.27
CA LEU A 31 13.18 5.58 0.30
C LEU A 31 11.98 4.98 -0.47
N PRO A 32 12.13 4.47 -1.72
CA PRO A 32 11.03 3.87 -2.44
C PRO A 32 10.51 2.59 -1.78
N ALA A 33 11.39 1.79 -1.18
CA ALA A 33 11.02 0.55 -0.50
C ALA A 33 10.23 0.82 0.78
N LEU A 34 10.64 1.82 1.57
CA LEU A 34 9.89 2.25 2.76
C LEU A 34 8.51 2.78 2.39
N TYR A 35 8.44 3.62 1.34
CA TYR A 35 7.15 4.12 0.85
C TYR A 35 6.24 2.97 0.41
N ALA A 36 6.75 2.05 -0.40
CA ALA A 36 5.99 0.90 -0.86
C ALA A 36 5.52 0.02 0.32
N TRP A 37 6.40 -0.26 1.28
CA TRP A 37 6.07 -1.05 2.47
C TRP A 37 4.89 -0.45 3.23
N PHE A 38 4.96 0.84 3.59
CA PHE A 38 3.89 1.48 4.36
C PHE A 38 2.58 1.53 3.58
N ASN A 39 2.63 1.78 2.27
CA ASN A 39 1.43 1.80 1.44
C ASN A 39 0.79 0.42 1.32
N ILE A 40 1.58 -0.62 1.10
CA ILE A 40 1.07 -2.00 1.01
C ILE A 40 0.47 -2.42 2.34
N PHE A 41 1.17 -2.17 3.46
CA PHE A 41 0.68 -2.53 4.79
C PHE A 41 -0.64 -1.83 5.12
N SER A 42 -0.75 -0.52 4.88
CA SER A 42 -1.96 0.26 5.16
C SER A 42 -3.15 -0.11 4.27
N ASN A 43 -2.92 -0.60 3.05
CA ASN A 43 -3.99 -0.93 2.09
C ASN A 43 -4.22 -2.43 1.94
N TRP A 44 -3.58 -3.27 2.75
CA TRP A 44 -3.70 -4.73 2.63
C TRP A 44 -5.10 -5.23 2.96
N ASP A 45 -5.72 -4.68 4.01
CA ASP A 45 -7.12 -4.94 4.37
C ASP A 45 -7.79 -3.64 4.86
N PRO A 46 -8.26 -2.80 3.94
CA PRO A 46 -8.83 -1.50 4.29
C PRO A 46 -10.24 -1.61 4.90
N TYR A 47 -10.87 -2.79 4.83
CA TYR A 47 -12.25 -3.01 5.25
C TYR A 47 -12.36 -3.82 6.53
N GLU A 48 -11.24 -4.17 7.16
CA GLU A 48 -11.23 -4.85 8.44
C GLU A 48 -12.16 -4.13 9.44
N PRO A 49 -12.94 -4.85 10.27
CA PRO A 49 -13.83 -4.23 11.26
C PRO A 49 -13.15 -3.19 12.15
N ALA A 50 -11.87 -3.38 12.47
CA ALA A 50 -11.07 -2.40 13.20
C ALA A 50 -10.91 -1.07 12.44
N ALA A 51 -10.70 -1.13 11.12
CA ALA A 51 -10.53 0.03 10.24
C ALA A 51 -11.86 0.75 9.91
N THR A 52 -12.96 0.01 9.83
CA THR A 52 -14.28 0.54 9.41
C THR A 52 -15.25 0.83 10.56
N SER A 53 -14.92 0.44 11.81
CA SER A 53 -15.78 0.60 12.99
C SER A 53 -16.28 2.04 13.25
N GLN A 54 -15.50 3.05 12.86
CA GLN A 54 -15.86 4.46 13.05
C GLN A 54 -16.60 5.07 11.84
N LEU A 55 -16.74 4.32 10.74
CA LEU A 55 -17.33 4.80 9.50
C LEU A 55 -18.85 4.60 9.58
N LYS A 56 -19.59 5.70 9.83
CA LYS A 56 -21.05 5.67 9.86
C LYS A 56 -21.59 5.59 8.44
N VAL A 57 -22.11 4.42 8.06
CA VAL A 57 -22.76 4.20 6.77
C VAL A 57 -24.27 4.37 6.96
N ALA A 58 -24.86 5.33 6.25
CA ALA A 58 -26.31 5.44 6.13
C ALA A 58 -26.73 4.76 4.83
N VAL A 59 -27.66 3.81 4.93
CA VAL A 59 -28.27 3.15 3.77
C VAL A 59 -29.66 3.73 3.60
N ALA A 60 -29.93 4.31 2.43
CA ALA A 60 -31.26 4.76 2.02
C ALA A 60 -31.68 3.93 0.81
N SER A 61 -32.94 3.50 0.79
CA SER A 61 -33.52 2.74 -0.32
C SER A 61 -34.88 3.35 -0.65
N ASP A 62 -35.06 3.73 -1.91
CA ASP A 62 -36.34 4.18 -2.47
C ASP A 62 -37.08 3.03 -3.18
N ASP A 63 -36.53 1.81 -3.12
CA ASP A 63 -37.12 0.64 -3.77
C ASP A 63 -38.41 0.22 -3.06
N ALA A 64 -39.39 -0.25 -3.84
CA ALA A 64 -40.58 -0.87 -3.28
C ALA A 64 -40.21 -2.19 -2.57
N GLY A 65 -40.82 -2.45 -1.41
CA GLY A 65 -40.64 -3.70 -0.67
C GLY A 65 -40.93 -4.94 -1.54
N ALA A 66 -40.30 -6.06 -1.19
CA ALA A 66 -40.38 -7.30 -1.96
C ALA A 66 -41.06 -8.41 -1.14
N GLU A 67 -41.72 -9.34 -1.85
CA GLU A 67 -42.29 -10.54 -1.23
C GLU A 67 -41.31 -11.71 -1.37
N ILE A 68 -40.83 -12.22 -0.24
CA ILE A 68 -39.90 -13.36 -0.20
C ILE A 68 -40.57 -14.46 0.62
N MET A 69 -40.80 -15.63 0.00
CA MET A 69 -41.40 -16.80 0.66
C MET A 69 -42.77 -16.51 1.31
N GLY A 70 -43.57 -15.62 0.71
CA GLY A 70 -44.88 -15.22 1.23
C GLY A 70 -44.85 -14.19 2.37
N LEU A 71 -43.68 -13.62 2.67
CA LEU A 71 -43.51 -12.53 3.62
C LEU A 71 -43.21 -11.23 2.87
N SER A 72 -44.04 -10.21 3.07
CA SER A 72 -43.77 -8.85 2.60
C SER A 72 -42.65 -8.24 3.44
N LEU A 73 -41.53 -7.89 2.81
CA LEU A 73 -40.33 -7.42 3.49
C LEU A 73 -39.88 -6.07 2.92
N ASN A 74 -39.73 -5.09 3.81
CA ASN A 74 -39.13 -3.79 3.52
C ASN A 74 -37.96 -3.55 4.48
N VAL A 75 -36.73 -3.47 3.95
CA VAL A 75 -35.50 -3.27 4.74
C VAL A 75 -35.30 -1.79 5.12
N GLY A 76 -36.02 -0.87 4.47
CA GLY A 76 -35.93 0.57 4.74
C GLY A 76 -36.79 1.09 5.90
N ASP A 77 -37.72 0.28 6.43
CA ASP A 77 -38.65 0.69 7.50
C ASP A 77 -38.05 0.55 8.93
N SER A 78 -36.75 0.26 9.07
CA SER A 78 -36.06 0.01 10.34
C SER A 78 -35.00 1.05 10.69
#